data_AF-A0A4Y9QUA6-F1
#
_entry.id   AF-A0A4Y9QUA6-F1
#
_cell.length_a   1.000
_cell.length_b   1.000
_cell.length_c   1.000
_cell.angle_alpha   90.00
_cell.angle_beta   90.00
_cell.angle_gamma   90.00
#
_symmetry.space_group_name_H-M   'P 1'
#
loop_
_entity.id
_entity.type
_entity.pdbx_description
1 polymer ?
#
loop_
_entity_poly.entity_id
_entity_poly.type
_entity_poly.pdbx_seq_one_letter_code
_entity_poly.pdbx_strand_id
1 'polypeptide(L)'
;MNFPDEFKKPPLTLGDWIINLIISKIPLIGFIVLIVWAIDKSTEPNKANWAKSELIIRLIGFLIGVIIISIVGLSFFTHFSDQMDW
;
A
#
# COMPACT_ATOMS: atom_id res chain seq x y z
N MET A 1 -5.31 -5.86 -36.57
CA MET A 1 -5.17 -6.34 -35.19
C MET A 1 -6.26 -5.67 -34.37
N ASN A 2 -7.21 -6.42 -33.80
CA ASN A 2 -8.27 -5.83 -32.98
C ASN A 2 -7.72 -5.69 -31.56
N PHE A 3 -7.39 -4.45 -31.16
CA PHE A 3 -6.95 -4.20 -29.79
C PHE A 3 -8.10 -4.47 -28.82
N PRO A 4 -7.83 -5.14 -27.69
CA PRO A 4 -8.81 -5.26 -26.61
C PRO A 4 -9.33 -3.87 -26.21
N ASP A 5 -10.63 -3.75 -25.92
CA ASP A 5 -11.28 -2.45 -25.70
C ASP A 5 -10.71 -1.67 -24.50
N GLU A 6 -10.03 -2.37 -23.59
CA GLU A 6 -9.28 -1.78 -22.48
C GLU A 6 -8.14 -0.84 -22.93
N PHE A 7 -7.47 -1.14 -24.05
CA PHE A 7 -6.39 -0.31 -24.59
C PHE A 7 -6.88 0.86 -25.44
N LYS A 8 -8.21 0.97 -25.67
CA LYS A 8 -8.82 2.07 -26.41
C LYS A 8 -9.20 3.25 -25.51
N LYS A 9 -9.18 3.08 -24.19
CA LYS A 9 -9.46 4.16 -23.23
C LYS A 9 -8.26 5.13 -23.18
N PRO A 10 -8.50 6.45 -23.10
CA PRO A 10 -7.41 7.40 -22.89
C PRO A 10 -6.72 7.12 -21.55
N PRO A 11 -5.39 7.32 -21.47
CA PRO A 11 -4.67 7.14 -20.22
C PRO A 11 -5.17 8.14 -19.16
N LEU A 12 -5.02 7.75 -17.89
CA LEU A 12 -5.30 8.64 -16.76
C LEU A 12 -4.45 9.91 -16.85
N THR A 13 -5.07 11.04 -16.61
CA THR A 13 -4.39 12.33 -16.62
C THR A 13 -3.53 12.51 -15.38
N LEU A 14 -2.61 13.49 -15.41
CA LEU A 14 -1.86 13.87 -14.22
C LEU A 14 -2.78 14.27 -13.04
N GLY A 15 -3.89 14.96 -13.35
CA GLY A 15 -4.88 15.35 -12.33
C GLY A 15 -5.51 14.15 -11.65
N ASP A 16 -5.83 13.10 -12.41
CA ASP A 16 -6.37 11.85 -11.86
C ASP A 16 -5.35 11.17 -10.93
N TRP A 17 -4.07 11.16 -11.32
CA TRP A 17 -3.01 10.61 -10.47
C TRP A 17 -2.82 11.39 -9.18
N ILE A 18 -2.86 12.73 -9.23
CA ILE A 18 -2.77 13.57 -8.03
C ILE A 18 -3.92 13.25 -7.07
N ILE A 19 -5.16 13.17 -7.57
CA ILE A 19 -6.33 12.84 -6.74
C ILE A 19 -6.18 11.43 -6.15
N ASN A 20 -5.81 10.44 -6.96
CA ASN A 20 -5.61 9.06 -6.49
C ASN A 20 -4.53 8.97 -5.40
N LEU A 21 -3.44 9.73 -5.53
CA LEU A 21 -2.37 9.80 -4.55
C LEU A 21 -2.84 10.45 -3.23
N ILE A 22 -3.57 11.56 -3.30
CA ILE A 22 -4.10 12.22 -2.10
C ILE A 22 -5.04 11.28 -1.33
N ILE A 23 -5.95 10.60 -2.03
CA ILE A 23 -6.86 9.62 -1.42
C ILE A 23 -6.07 8.49 -0.78
N SER A 24 -5.03 7.97 -1.45
CA SER A 24 -4.25 6.83 -0.94
C SER A 24 -3.39 7.15 0.27
N LYS A 25 -3.10 8.43 0.56
CA LYS A 25 -2.39 8.87 1.76
C LYS A 25 -3.27 8.95 3.00
N ILE A 26 -4.60 8.88 2.86
CA ILE A 26 -5.50 8.81 4.02
C ILE A 26 -5.37 7.39 4.63
N PRO A 27 -5.02 7.23 5.93
CA PRO A 27 -4.63 5.92 6.47
C PRO A 27 -5.72 4.85 6.35
N LEU A 28 -6.92 5.12 6.85
CA LEU A 28 -8.03 4.16 6.86
C LEU A 28 -8.78 4.18 5.52
N ILE A 29 -9.26 5.35 5.12
CA ILE A 29 -10.09 5.50 3.92
C ILE A 29 -9.27 5.16 2.67
N GLY A 30 -8.03 5.63 2.57
CA GLY A 30 -7.15 5.35 1.44
C GLY A 30 -6.81 3.87 1.32
N PHE A 31 -6.63 3.16 2.43
CA PHE A 31 -6.42 1.71 2.42
C PHE A 31 -7.65 0.95 1.90
N ILE A 32 -8.85 1.29 2.39
CA ILE A 32 -10.11 0.68 1.91
C ILE A 32 -10.29 0.95 0.41
N VAL A 33 -10.07 2.20 -0.02
CA VAL A 33 -10.24 2.59 -1.42
C VAL A 33 -9.24 1.88 -2.34
N LEU A 34 -8.00 1.64 -1.90
CA LEU A 34 -7.04 0.82 -2.65
C LEU A 34 -7.53 -0.62 -2.83
N ILE A 35 -8.14 -1.23 -1.81
CA ILE A 35 -8.75 -2.56 -1.92
C ILE A 35 -9.90 -2.55 -2.92
N VAL A 36 -10.78 -1.55 -2.84
CA VAL A 36 -11.89 -1.38 -3.79
C VAL A 36 -11.36 -1.28 -5.22
N TRP A 37 -10.37 -0.42 -5.48
CA TRP A 37 -9.78 -0.26 -6.81
C TRP A 37 -9.02 -1.51 -7.31
N ALA A 38 -8.46 -2.30 -6.40
CA ALA A 38 -7.74 -3.52 -6.77
C ALA A 38 -8.69 -4.66 -7.21
N ILE A 39 -9.91 -4.69 -6.70
CA ILE A 39 -10.87 -5.80 -6.89
C ILE A 39 -11.99 -5.43 -7.87
N ASP A 40 -12.39 -4.16 -7.91
CA ASP A 40 -13.49 -3.69 -8.73
C ASP A 40 -13.21 -3.87 -10.24
N LYS A 41 -14.16 -4.47 -10.95
CA LYS A 41 -14.10 -4.71 -12.40
C LYS A 41 -14.38 -3.45 -13.22
N SER A 42 -14.99 -2.43 -12.62
CA SER A 42 -15.30 -1.16 -13.29
C SER A 42 -14.12 -0.18 -13.28
N THR A 43 -13.16 -0.40 -12.37
CA THR A 43 -11.95 0.41 -12.27
C THR A 43 -11.05 0.21 -13.49
N GLU A 44 -10.46 1.30 -13.97
CA GLU A 44 -9.55 1.29 -15.12
C GLU A 44 -8.35 0.34 -14.85
N PRO A 45 -7.93 -0.51 -15.81
CA PRO A 45 -6.95 -1.56 -15.57
C PRO A 45 -5.60 -1.07 -15.03
N ASN A 46 -5.09 0.07 -15.52
CA ASN A 46 -3.82 0.61 -15.02
C ASN A 46 -3.95 1.10 -13.58
N LYS A 47 -5.06 1.75 -13.22
CA LYS A 47 -5.36 2.13 -11.83
C LYS A 47 -5.52 0.91 -10.91
N ALA A 48 -6.22 -0.12 -11.37
CA ALA A 48 -6.39 -1.35 -10.60
C ALA A 48 -5.05 -2.07 -10.36
N ASN A 49 -4.18 -2.13 -11.36
CA ASN A 49 -2.85 -2.71 -11.24
C ASN A 49 -1.94 -1.88 -10.32
N TRP A 50 -2.01 -0.55 -10.39
CA TRP A 50 -1.32 0.31 -9.45
C TRP A 50 -1.81 0.08 -8.00
N ALA A 51 -3.12 -0.02 -7.79
CA ALA A 51 -3.68 -0.29 -6.46
C ALA A 51 -3.22 -1.63 -5.87
N LYS A 52 -3.15 -2.69 -6.70
CA LYS A 52 -2.59 -3.99 -6.31
C LYS A 52 -1.11 -3.87 -5.91
N SER A 53 -0.31 -3.15 -6.69
CA SER A 53 1.11 -2.91 -6.38
C SER A 53 1.30 -2.17 -5.06
N GLU A 54 0.52 -1.11 -4.81
CA GLU A 54 0.54 -0.37 -3.53
C GLU A 54 0.21 -1.27 -2.34
N LEU A 55 -0.81 -2.13 -2.44
CA LEU A 55 -1.17 -3.06 -1.36
C LEU A 55 -0.04 -4.06 -1.07
N ILE A 56 0.60 -4.61 -2.11
CA ILE A 56 1.72 -5.54 -1.96
C ILE A 56 2.92 -4.85 -1.31
N ILE A 57 3.29 -3.65 -1.77
CA ILE A 57 4.41 -2.89 -1.21
C ILE A 57 4.15 -2.50 0.25
N ARG A 58 2.92 -2.09 0.59
CA ARG A 58 2.54 -1.79 1.98
C ARG A 58 2.64 -3.03 2.88
N LEU A 59 2.20 -4.19 2.40
CA LEU A 59 2.31 -5.45 3.14
C LEU A 59 3.77 -5.82 3.37
N ILE A 60 4.62 -5.74 2.35
CA ILE A 60 6.06 -6.01 2.47
C ILE A 60 6.70 -5.04 3.46
N GLY A 61 6.43 -3.74 3.32
CA GLY A 61 6.95 -2.71 4.23
C GLY A 61 6.51 -2.94 5.68
N PHE A 62 5.26 -3.35 5.89
CA PHE A 62 4.74 -3.71 7.21
C PHE A 62 5.49 -4.91 7.81
N LEU A 63 5.68 -6.00 7.04
CA LEU A 63 6.39 -7.18 7.51
C LEU A 63 7.86 -6.88 7.87
N ILE A 64 8.55 -6.10 7.03
CA ILE A 64 9.93 -5.65 7.31
C ILE A 64 9.96 -4.79 8.58
N GLY A 65 9.01 -3.86 8.73
CA GLY A 65 8.89 -3.02 9.92
C GLY A 65 8.69 -3.83 11.20
N VAL A 66 7.82 -4.85 11.16
CA VAL A 66 7.59 -5.76 12.30
C VAL A 66 8.88 -6.49 12.68
N ILE A 67 9.65 -6.99 11.72
CA ILE A 67 10.92 -7.69 11.97
C ILE A 67 11.92 -6.74 12.66
N ILE A 68 12.08 -5.53 12.12
CA ILE A 68 13.02 -4.53 12.68
C ILE A 68 12.61 -4.15 14.10
N ILE A 69 11.33 -3.83 14.33
CA ILE A 69 10.79 -3.47 15.64
C ILE A 69 10.95 -4.63 16.62
N SER A 70 10.77 -5.88 16.19
CA SER A 70 10.92 -7.05 17.05
C SER A 70 12.36 -7.24 17.50
N ILE A 71 13.33 -7.09 16.59
CA ILE A 71 14.76 -7.23 16.90
C ILE A 71 15.20 -6.09 17.84
N VAL A 72 14.88 -4.84 17.48
CA VAL A 72 15.28 -3.66 18.28
C VAL A 72 14.57 -3.67 19.63
N GLY A 73 13.27 -3.97 19.64
CA GLY A 73 12.44 -4.01 20.84
C GLY A 73 12.87 -5.10 21.81
N LEU A 74 13.22 -6.29 21.31
CA LEU A 74 13.76 -7.36 22.16
C LEU A 74 15.11 -6.98 22.77
N SER A 75 16.05 -6.49 21.95
CA SER A 75 17.37 -6.05 22.43
C SER A 75 17.29 -4.91 23.43
N PHE A 76 16.37 -3.96 23.21
CA PHE A 76 16.07 -2.89 24.15
C PHE A 76 15.49 -3.46 25.44
N PHE A 77 14.48 -4.33 25.35
CA PHE A 77 13.81 -4.93 26.49
C PHE A 77 14.78 -5.72 27.37
N THR A 78 15.68 -6.52 26.79
CA THR A 78 16.68 -7.29 27.55
C THR A 78 17.66 -6.37 28.28
N HIS A 79 18.16 -5.32 27.61
CA HIS A 79 19.08 -4.39 28.26
C HIS A 79 18.37 -3.57 29.36
N PHE A 80 17.12 -3.18 29.11
CA PHE A 80 16.30 -2.47 30.08
C PHE A 80 15.96 -3.35 31.28
N SER A 81 15.66 -4.64 31.08
CA SER A 81 15.38 -5.58 32.16
C SER A 81 16.62 -5.84 33.03
N ASP A 82 17.82 -5.81 32.45
CA ASP A 82 19.06 -5.99 33.21
C ASP A 82 19.41 -4.79 34.10
N GLN A 83 18.93 -3.58 33.76
CA GLN A 83 19.12 -2.39 34.61
C GLN A 83 18.05 -2.27 35.70
N MET A 84 16.94 -2.97 35.54
CA MET A 84 15.84 -3.00 36.48
C MET A 84 15.99 -4.27 37.32
N ASP A 85 16.75 -4.18 38.40
CA ASP A 85 16.78 -5.19 39.46
C ASP A 85 15.43 -5.18 40.19
N TRP A 86 14.44 -5.88 39.65
CA TRP A 86 13.18 -6.15 40.34
C TRP A 86 13.33 -7.34 41.31
#